data_AF-A0A7J6VFN6-F1
#
_entry.id   AF-A0A7J6VFN6-F1
#
_cell.length_a   1.000
_cell.length_b   1.000
_cell.length_c   1.000
_cell.angle_alpha   90.00
_cell.angle_beta   90.00
_cell.angle_gamma   90.00
#
_symmetry.space_group_name_H-M   'P 1'
#
loop_
_entity.id
_entity.type
_entity.pdbx_description
1 polymer ?
#
loop_
_entity_poly.entity_id
_entity_poly.type
_entity_poly.pdbx_seq_one_letter_code
_entity_poly.pdbx_strand_id
1 'polypeptide(L)'
;MAKIIQENILVDRCILDGEMLVWDTSTNRFAEFGSNQEIAKAAKEGFDSDRQLCYIAFDILYVGDTSVIHQSLKERHELLRKVVKPLKGRLEILVPNGGLNAHCPSGEPCWSLVAYTVDDVQRFFKETIENRLESAYEFPLCIC
;
A
#
# COMPACT_ATOMS: atom_id res chain seq x y z
N MET A 1 -15.61 1.35 4.11
CA MET A 1 -14.20 1.31 4.57
C MET A 1 -14.07 0.90 6.04
N ALA A 2 -14.72 1.58 6.99
CA ALA A 2 -14.58 1.28 8.42
C ALA A 2 -14.79 -0.20 8.82
N LYS A 3 -15.82 -0.85 8.28
CA LYS A 3 -16.09 -2.29 8.53
C LYS A 3 -14.95 -3.20 8.05
N ILE A 4 -14.37 -2.91 6.88
CA ILE A 4 -13.26 -3.68 6.31
C ILE A 4 -12.03 -3.55 7.21
N ILE A 5 -11.73 -2.34 7.68
CA ILE A 5 -10.62 -2.08 8.59
C ILE A 5 -10.83 -2.86 9.90
N GLN A 6 -12.05 -2.83 10.47
CA GLN A 6 -12.35 -3.56 11.71
C GLN A 6 -12.27 -5.08 11.57
N GLU A 7 -12.66 -5.64 10.42
CA GLU A 7 -12.64 -7.10 10.19
C GLU A 7 -11.26 -7.63 9.81
N ASN A 8 -10.35 -6.76 9.36
CA ASN A 8 -9.04 -7.16 8.82
C ASN A 8 -7.85 -6.66 9.65
N ILE A 9 -8.10 -5.91 10.74
CA ILE A 9 -7.09 -5.61 11.76
C ILE A 9 -7.29 -6.57 12.93
N LEU A 10 -6.27 -7.38 13.23
CA LEU A 10 -6.32 -8.46 14.21
C LEU A 10 -6.03 -8.01 15.66
N VAL A 11 -5.96 -6.70 15.89
CA VAL A 11 -5.69 -6.10 17.21
C VAL A 11 -6.71 -5.03 17.52
N ASP A 12 -6.99 -4.83 18.81
CA ASP A 12 -8.02 -3.89 19.24
C ASP A 12 -7.65 -2.42 18.96
N ARG A 13 -6.35 -2.11 18.96
CA ARG A 13 -5.83 -0.75 18.80
C ARG A 13 -4.52 -0.79 18.02
N CYS A 14 -4.41 0.04 17.00
CA CYS A 14 -3.14 0.27 16.31
C CYS A 14 -3.13 1.64 15.63
N ILE A 15 -1.94 2.13 15.32
CA ILE A 15 -1.73 3.28 14.43
C ILE A 15 -0.97 2.76 13.21
N LEU A 16 -1.63 2.79 12.06
CA LEU A 16 -1.05 2.42 10.77
C LEU A 16 -0.64 3.68 10.02
N ASP A 17 0.50 3.62 9.34
CA ASP A 17 0.93 4.63 8.38
C ASP A 17 0.82 4.05 6.97
N GLY A 18 0.26 4.82 6.05
CA GLY A 18 -0.22 4.30 4.78
C GLY A 18 -0.86 5.36 3.90
N GLU A 19 -1.09 4.99 2.65
CA GLU A 19 -1.64 5.87 1.62
C GLU A 19 -3.03 5.40 1.17
N MET A 20 -3.92 6.34 0.84
CA MET A 20 -5.23 6.02 0.27
C MET A 20 -5.20 6.16 -1.24
N LEU A 21 -5.29 5.02 -1.93
CA LEU A 21 -5.35 4.96 -3.39
C LEU A 21 -6.72 4.55 -3.89
N VAL A 22 -6.92 4.76 -5.19
CA VAL A 22 -8.11 4.31 -5.91
C VAL A 22 -7.79 3.00 -6.60
N TRP A 23 -8.61 1.99 -6.32
CA TRP A 23 -8.58 0.71 -6.99
C TRP A 23 -9.72 0.62 -8.01
N ASP A 24 -9.39 0.32 -9.25
CA ASP A 24 -10.36 0.01 -10.29
C ASP A 24 -10.62 -1.51 -10.33
N THR A 25 -11.82 -1.93 -9.97
CA THR A 25 -12.24 -3.33 -9.95
C THR A 25 -12.42 -3.93 -11.33
N SER A 26 -12.66 -3.12 -12.36
CA SER A 26 -12.82 -3.58 -13.74
C SER A 26 -11.48 -3.99 -14.36
N THR A 27 -10.43 -3.21 -14.08
CA THR A 27 -9.07 -3.45 -14.61
C THR A 27 -8.15 -4.13 -13.59
N ASN A 28 -8.58 -4.26 -12.34
CA ASN A 28 -7.82 -4.85 -11.23
C ASN A 28 -6.47 -4.15 -11.03
N ARG A 29 -6.45 -2.82 -11.18
CA ARG A 29 -5.27 -1.95 -11.13
C ARG A 29 -5.57 -0.67 -10.35
N PHE A 30 -4.52 -0.01 -9.87
CA PHE A 30 -4.65 1.32 -9.29
C PHE A 30 -4.92 2.36 -10.39
N ALA A 31 -5.81 3.30 -10.12
CA ALA A 31 -6.11 4.40 -11.06
C ALA A 31 -5.03 5.49 -11.01
N GLU A 32 -4.85 6.22 -12.12
CA GLU A 32 -3.91 7.35 -12.22
C GLU A 32 -4.31 8.51 -11.28
N PHE A 33 -3.30 9.27 -10.83
CA PHE A 33 -3.45 10.42 -9.94
C PHE A 33 -4.35 11.50 -10.59
N GLY A 34 -5.28 12.06 -9.82
CA GLY A 34 -6.31 13.01 -10.31
C GLY A 34 -7.73 12.42 -10.37
N SER A 35 -7.87 11.09 -10.36
CA SER A 35 -9.16 10.39 -10.28
C SER A 35 -9.83 10.48 -8.89
N ASN A 36 -9.09 10.91 -7.86
CA ASN A 36 -9.60 11.13 -6.49
C ASN A 36 -10.77 12.13 -6.42
N GLN A 37 -10.74 13.18 -7.25
CA GLN A 37 -11.84 14.17 -7.30
C GLN A 37 -13.10 13.60 -7.97
N GLU A 38 -12.93 12.71 -8.95
CA GLU A 38 -14.05 12.06 -9.64
C GLU A 38 -14.77 11.06 -8.72
N ILE A 39 -14.03 10.35 -7.87
CA ILE A 39 -14.60 9.37 -6.93
C ILE A 39 -15.29 10.03 -5.75
N ALA A 40 -14.72 11.12 -5.22
CA ALA A 40 -15.40 11.92 -4.21
C ALA A 40 -16.75 12.49 -4.72
N LYS A 41 -16.87 12.74 -6.04
CA LYS A 41 -18.13 13.10 -6.70
C LYS A 41 -19.03 11.89 -6.94
N ALA A 42 -18.52 10.80 -7.52
CA ALA A 42 -19.30 9.61 -7.85
C ALA A 42 -19.90 8.93 -6.60
N ALA A 43 -19.12 8.85 -5.51
CA ALA A 43 -19.61 8.32 -4.22
C ALA A 43 -20.70 9.21 -3.60
N LYS A 44 -20.68 10.52 -3.89
CA LYS A 44 -21.68 11.49 -3.42
C LYS A 44 -22.97 11.44 -4.25
N GLU A 45 -22.87 10.99 -5.50
CA GLU A 45 -23.97 10.89 -6.47
C GLU A 45 -24.60 9.49 -6.53
N GLY A 46 -24.06 8.50 -5.81
CA GLY A 46 -24.66 7.17 -5.65
C GLY A 46 -24.53 6.26 -6.88
N PHE A 47 -23.60 6.56 -7.78
CA PHE A 47 -23.27 5.68 -8.90
C PHE A 47 -22.34 4.55 -8.43
N ASP A 48 -22.68 3.32 -8.82
CA ASP A 48 -21.81 2.15 -8.66
C ASP A 48 -20.68 2.26 -9.68
N SER A 49 -19.68 3.09 -9.36
CA SER A 49 -18.45 3.12 -10.16
C SER A 49 -17.63 1.88 -9.84
N ASP A 50 -17.05 1.24 -10.86
CA ASP A 50 -16.04 0.18 -10.74
C ASP A 50 -14.74 0.65 -10.03
N ARG A 51 -14.79 1.73 -9.26
CA ARG A 51 -13.68 2.36 -8.55
C ARG A 51 -14.00 2.39 -7.07
N GLN A 52 -13.06 1.94 -6.26
CA GLN A 52 -13.18 1.89 -4.80
C GLN A 52 -11.92 2.41 -4.12
N LEU A 53 -12.06 2.87 -2.88
CA LEU A 53 -10.91 3.27 -2.07
C LEU A 53 -10.18 2.03 -1.53
N CYS A 54 -8.87 2.03 -1.69
CA CYS A 54 -7.94 1.03 -1.18
C CYS A 54 -6.92 1.71 -0.27
N TYR A 55 -6.80 1.25 0.97
CA TYR A 55 -5.77 1.71 1.88
C TYR A 55 -4.54 0.79 1.76
N ILE A 56 -3.38 1.36 1.51
CA ILE A 56 -2.10 0.63 1.44
C ILE A 56 -1.28 1.00 2.66
N ALA A 57 -1.18 0.10 3.63
CA ALA A 57 -0.37 0.29 4.81
C ALA A 57 1.08 -0.10 4.51
N PHE A 58 2.03 0.76 4.85
CA PHE A 58 3.46 0.49 4.72
C PHE A 58 4.22 0.55 6.04
N ASP A 59 3.67 1.17 7.09
CA ASP A 59 4.27 1.15 8.43
C ASP A 59 3.21 0.98 9.53
N ILE A 60 3.67 0.65 10.74
CA ILE A 60 2.86 0.55 11.95
C ILE A 60 3.61 1.18 13.12
N LEU A 61 2.98 2.17 13.76
CA LEU A 61 3.63 3.00 14.78
C LEU A 61 3.19 2.63 16.21
N TYR A 62 2.06 1.95 16.34
CA TYR A 62 1.47 1.56 17.63
C TYR A 62 0.66 0.28 17.50
N VAL A 63 0.75 -0.61 18.48
CA VAL A 63 0.01 -1.89 18.52
C VAL A 63 -0.42 -2.20 19.95
N GLY A 64 -1.72 -2.48 20.14
CA GLY A 64 -2.31 -2.75 21.44
C GLY A 64 -2.21 -1.52 22.34
N ASP A 65 -1.35 -1.59 23.35
CA ASP A 65 -1.05 -0.45 24.23
C ASP A 65 0.43 0.01 24.15
N THR A 66 1.18 -0.46 23.15
CA THR A 66 2.62 -0.23 23.02
C THR A 66 2.97 0.56 21.76
N SER A 67 3.76 1.62 21.94
CA SER A 67 4.39 2.36 20.83
C SER A 67 5.60 1.59 20.30
N VAL A 68 5.63 1.31 19.00
CA VAL A 68 6.68 0.52 18.34
C VAL A 68 7.63 1.38 17.51
N ILE A 69 7.55 2.72 17.64
CA ILE A 69 8.41 3.67 16.93
C ILE A 69 9.91 3.47 17.18
N HIS A 70 10.27 2.86 18.30
CA HIS A 70 11.65 2.57 18.69
C HIS A 70 12.21 1.30 18.02
N GLN A 71 11.34 0.48 17.42
CA GLN A 71 11.71 -0.74 16.71
C GLN A 71 12.21 -0.39 15.30
N SER A 72 13.05 -1.26 14.75
CA SER A 72 13.52 -1.12 13.37
C SER A 72 12.37 -1.29 12.37
N LEU A 73 12.50 -0.69 11.18
CA LEU A 73 11.51 -0.81 10.12
C LEU A 73 11.20 -2.28 9.76
N LYS A 74 12.22 -3.16 9.83
CA LYS A 74 12.05 -4.59 9.61
C LYS A 74 11.10 -5.22 10.64
N GLU A 75 11.30 -4.93 11.93
CA GLU A 75 10.44 -5.42 13.01
C GLU A 75 9.02 -4.85 12.88
N ARG A 76 8.88 -3.56 12.52
CA ARG A 76 7.58 -2.94 12.27
C ARG A 76 6.87 -3.57 11.07
N HIS A 77 7.56 -3.88 9.98
CA HIS A 77 6.99 -4.64 8.86
C HIS A 77 6.57 -6.07 9.25
N GLU A 78 7.31 -6.73 10.14
CA GLU A 78 6.92 -8.04 10.68
C GLU A 78 5.66 -7.94 11.55
N LEU A 79 5.52 -6.88 12.35
CA LEU A 79 4.30 -6.60 13.10
C LEU A 79 3.14 -6.27 12.16
N LEU A 80 3.35 -5.42 11.16
CA LEU A 80 2.33 -5.04 10.18
C LEU A 80 1.72 -6.28 9.51
N ARG A 81 2.56 -7.25 9.09
CA ARG A 81 2.10 -8.53 8.53
C ARG A 81 1.28 -9.39 9.50
N LYS A 82 1.54 -9.29 10.80
CA LYS A 82 0.80 -10.03 11.84
C LYS A 82 -0.51 -9.34 12.22
N VAL A 83 -0.55 -8.02 12.15
CA VAL A 83 -1.68 -7.20 12.57
C VAL A 83 -2.70 -7.03 11.45
N VAL A 84 -2.25 -6.87 10.21
CA VAL A 84 -3.12 -6.57 9.06
C VAL A 84 -3.30 -7.82 8.21
N LYS A 85 -4.57 -8.20 7.99
CA LYS A 85 -4.96 -9.20 7.01
C LYS A 85 -5.22 -8.50 5.66
N PRO A 86 -4.34 -8.64 4.66
CA PRO A 86 -4.54 -7.94 3.40
C PRO A 86 -5.77 -8.47 2.65
N LEU A 87 -6.50 -7.55 2.03
CA LEU A 87 -7.67 -7.76 1.21
C LEU A 87 -7.50 -6.98 -0.10
N LYS A 88 -7.42 -7.72 -1.21
CA LYS A 88 -7.09 -7.15 -2.52
C LYS A 88 -8.00 -5.99 -2.93
N GLY A 89 -7.38 -4.87 -3.30
CA GLY A 89 -8.07 -3.67 -3.75
C GLY A 89 -8.90 -2.93 -2.68
N ARG A 90 -8.73 -3.29 -1.40
CA ARG A 90 -9.42 -2.64 -0.27
C ARG A 90 -8.44 -2.27 0.84
N LEU A 91 -7.65 -3.22 1.31
CA LEU A 91 -6.68 -3.04 2.40
C LEU A 91 -5.45 -3.86 2.06
N GLU A 92 -4.40 -3.22 1.56
CA GLU A 92 -3.18 -3.89 1.16
C GLU A 92 -2.02 -3.53 2.08
N ILE A 93 -1.01 -4.38 2.13
CA ILE A 93 0.24 -4.07 2.82
C ILE A 93 1.37 -3.99 1.79
N LEU A 94 2.20 -2.96 1.93
CA LEU A 94 3.40 -2.77 1.12
C LEU A 94 4.63 -3.04 1.96
N VAL A 95 5.29 -4.16 1.71
CA VAL A 95 6.51 -4.56 2.41
C VAL A 95 7.50 -5.19 1.43
N PRO A 96 8.82 -4.94 1.53
CA PRO A 96 9.78 -5.37 0.51
C PRO A 96 9.81 -6.88 0.24
N ASN A 97 9.57 -7.68 1.27
CA ASN A 97 9.60 -9.14 1.20
C ASN A 97 8.20 -9.76 1.37
N GLY A 98 7.12 -9.11 0.93
CA GLY A 98 5.76 -9.66 1.09
C GLY A 98 4.63 -8.73 0.61
N GLY A 99 3.38 -9.07 0.93
CA GLY A 99 2.23 -8.22 0.58
C GLY A 99 2.03 -8.10 -0.93
N LEU A 100 1.87 -6.87 -1.42
CA LEU A 100 1.78 -6.57 -2.86
C LEU A 100 2.97 -7.10 -3.68
N ASN A 101 4.14 -7.29 -3.07
CA ASN A 101 5.32 -7.85 -3.75
C ASN A 101 5.37 -9.39 -3.75
N ALA A 102 4.60 -10.07 -2.89
CA ALA A 102 4.55 -11.54 -2.85
C ALA A 102 3.82 -12.15 -4.06
N HIS A 103 2.95 -11.37 -4.68
CA HIS A 103 2.17 -11.75 -5.85
C HIS A 103 2.63 -11.04 -7.11
N CYS A 104 3.93 -10.78 -7.26
CA CYS A 104 4.48 -10.27 -8.51
C CYS A 104 4.85 -11.46 -9.42
N PRO A 105 3.95 -11.94 -10.30
CA PRO A 105 4.36 -12.84 -11.38
C PRO A 105 5.35 -12.10 -12.28
N SER A 106 6.23 -12.87 -12.92
CA SER A 106 7.17 -12.40 -13.95
C SER A 106 6.47 -11.42 -14.92
N GLY A 107 6.72 -10.12 -14.76
CA GLY A 107 6.20 -9.06 -15.64
C GLY A 107 5.33 -7.97 -14.99
N GLU A 108 4.95 -8.07 -13.71
CA GLU A 108 4.30 -6.94 -13.00
C GLU A 108 5.32 -6.04 -12.29
N PRO A 109 5.05 -4.74 -12.11
CA PRO A 109 5.98 -3.85 -11.45
C PRO A 109 6.05 -4.16 -9.94
N CYS A 110 7.28 -4.22 -9.43
CA CYS A 110 7.54 -4.31 -7.99
C CYS A 110 7.21 -2.95 -7.34
N TRP A 111 6.50 -2.95 -6.22
CA TRP A 111 6.03 -1.72 -5.58
C TRP A 111 6.94 -1.26 -4.45
N SER A 112 7.92 -2.09 -4.04
CA SER A 112 8.98 -1.68 -3.11
C SER A 112 10.23 -2.52 -3.30
N LEU A 113 11.41 -1.91 -3.18
CA LEU A 113 12.70 -2.57 -3.36
C LEU A 113 13.58 -2.40 -2.11
N VAL A 114 14.31 -3.46 -1.74
CA VAL A 114 15.51 -3.32 -0.92
C VAL A 114 16.70 -3.15 -1.86
N ALA A 115 17.21 -1.93 -1.95
CA ALA A 115 18.36 -1.62 -2.80
C ALA A 115 19.64 -1.63 -1.97
N TYR A 116 20.70 -2.21 -2.53
CA TYR A 116 22.05 -2.23 -1.94
C TYR A 116 23.04 -1.37 -2.75
N THR A 117 22.64 -0.92 -3.94
CA THR A 117 23.45 -0.10 -4.84
C THR A 117 22.63 1.06 -5.38
N VAL A 118 23.33 2.13 -5.78
CA VAL A 118 22.69 3.29 -6.44
C VAL A 118 22.08 2.88 -7.79
N ASP A 119 22.71 1.94 -8.50
CA ASP A 119 22.20 1.43 -9.78
C ASP A 119 20.86 0.70 -9.59
N ASP A 120 20.68 -0.03 -8.50
CA ASP A 120 19.40 -0.68 -8.17
C ASP A 120 18.30 0.36 -7.93
N VAL A 121 18.63 1.45 -7.21
CA VAL A 121 17.69 2.57 -6.99
C VAL A 121 17.32 3.24 -8.31
N GLN A 122 18.30 3.51 -9.17
CA GLN A 122 18.08 4.14 -10.47
C GLN A 122 17.25 3.27 -11.40
N ARG A 123 17.53 1.95 -11.45
CA ARG A 123 16.73 1.01 -12.23
C ARG A 123 15.29 0.97 -11.75
N PHE A 124 15.07 0.84 -10.44
CA PHE A 124 13.73 0.83 -9.87
C PHE A 124 12.97 2.12 -10.16
N PHE A 125 13.61 3.26 -9.94
CA PHE A 125 13.00 4.57 -10.23
C PHE A 125 12.59 4.68 -11.71
N LYS A 126 13.46 4.26 -12.62
CA LYS A 126 13.19 4.28 -14.06
C LYS A 126 12.03 3.35 -14.43
N GLU A 127 12.02 2.11 -13.93
CA GLU A 127 10.92 1.15 -14.13
C GLU A 127 9.60 1.68 -13.59
N THR A 128 9.63 2.37 -12.45
CA THR A 128 8.44 2.96 -11.81
C THR A 128 7.85 4.08 -12.68
N ILE A 129 8.68 4.96 -13.24
CA ILE A 129 8.26 5.98 -14.21
C ILE A 129 7.72 5.36 -15.51
N GLU A 130 8.43 4.38 -16.08
CA GLU A 130 8.05 3.73 -17.33
C GLU A 130 6.69 3.00 -17.23
N ASN A 131 6.40 2.42 -16.05
CA ASN A 131 5.12 1.78 -15.76
C ASN A 131 4.00 2.78 -15.38
N ARG A 132 4.24 4.10 -15.50
CA ARG A 132 3.33 5.17 -15.05
C ARG A 132 2.88 5.01 -13.60
N LEU A 133 3.73 4.39 -12.78
CA LEU A 133 3.59 4.45 -11.34
C LEU A 133 4.13 5.82 -10.90
N GLU A 134 3.44 6.90 -11.27
CA GLU A 134 3.91 8.27 -11.01
C GLU A 134 4.09 8.57 -9.51
N SER A 135 3.60 7.69 -8.63
CA SER A 135 3.85 7.68 -7.19
C SER A 135 5.19 7.07 -6.77
N ALA A 136 6.20 6.99 -7.66
CA ALA A 136 7.59 6.71 -7.25
C ALA A 136 8.10 7.64 -6.13
N TYR A 137 7.48 8.83 -5.99
CA TYR A 137 7.73 9.79 -4.92
C TYR A 137 6.95 9.53 -3.61
N GLU A 138 5.95 8.65 -3.63
CA GLU A 138 5.04 8.38 -2.50
C GLU A 138 5.08 6.91 -2.03
N PHE A 139 5.70 5.99 -2.79
CA PHE A 139 5.91 4.62 -2.33
C PHE A 139 7.25 4.50 -1.57
N PRO A 140 7.25 3.96 -0.33
CA PRO A 140 8.45 3.88 0.48
C PRO A 140 9.52 2.99 -0.15
N LEU A 141 10.56 3.65 -0.65
CA LEU A 141 11.82 3.01 -0.99
C LEU A 141 12.56 2.66 0.31
N CYS A 142 12.77 1.37 0.58
CA CYS A 142 13.59 0.92 1.71
C CYS A 142 15.05 0.86 1.27
N ILE A 143 15.81 1.93 1.57
CA ILE A 143 17.28 1.93 1.40
C ILE A 143 17.89 1.35 2.69
N CYS A 144 18.67 0.28 2.58
CA CYS A 144 19.43 -0.31 3.68
C CYS A 144 20.81 0.34 3.83
#